data_AF-A0A7S3SRN6-F1
#
_entry.id   AF-A0A7S3SRN6-F1
#
_cell.length_a   1.000
_cell.length_b   1.000
_cell.length_c   1.000
_cell.angle_alpha   90.00
_cell.angle_beta   90.00
_cell.angle_gamma   90.00
#
_symmetry.space_group_name_H-M   'P 1'
#
loop_
_entity.id
_entity.type
_entity.pdbx_description
1 polymer ?
#
loop_
_entity_poly.entity_id
_entity_poly.type
_entity_poly.pdbx_seq_one_letter_code
_entity_poly.pdbx_strand_id
1 'polypeptide(L)'
;GRGAGDAEARWRQRSANYELGKSGSGGGGFRAEWWSRSRKDASHLYGESMEDVLCECVREDVTSLLLDGEMMVVDLETGRYLPFGENRSLKDFGTSMRHCFVAFDLLLYNGRSMTGATLAERSELLRKAVRTKQHALTLIERFEVGERGAGATTAVMRQLDVMMSRGLEGVVFKSLSSKYDPGSRDKSWIKLKPDFVDGMGDTLDLLILGGYYGEGRRRSGAVSTFLMGVRAPPEAAKRVGGAAHPLFYPFCKVGTGYSLPQLRELRERLMPVSHEWKNSRRPAHLCHWEPSKRDDIPDYWFEPEASVVLELTAFEIITPSESFLPANYTLRFPRVKRVRYDKGWEGAETFERVVELFKECDGRLSANKRRAEEIAASRASAGPAAKKRAAGVAPTVGVPWHLKLSADLANTAVECYALDGVVAVVKGTLSRRPGVETQIKRLGGKVHKNMTSLTTHLVDVDEAPGAEVLAEVERARRGGGSFEVVTAAWVDECSRVCAPVYAP
;
A
#
# COMPACT_ATOMS: atom_id res chain seq x y z
N GLY A 1 -3.24 12.01 -1.76
CA GLY A 1 -3.66 11.49 -0.44
C GLY A 1 -2.43 11.35 0.41
N ARG A 2 -2.02 12.45 1.02
CA ARG A 2 -1.09 12.54 2.15
C ARG A 2 -1.64 13.65 3.01
N GLY A 3 -1.91 13.34 4.27
CA GLY A 3 -2.32 14.27 5.30
C GLY A 3 -2.63 13.54 6.58
N ALA A 4 -2.73 14.37 7.60
CA ALA A 4 -2.75 14.05 9.01
C ALA A 4 -4.05 13.32 9.36
N GLY A 5 -4.03 11.99 9.25
CA GLY A 5 -5.19 11.15 9.46
C GLY A 5 -6.24 11.37 8.38
N ASP A 6 -6.74 10.30 7.76
CA ASP A 6 -7.95 10.46 6.94
C ASP A 6 -9.01 11.05 7.88
N ALA A 7 -9.40 12.32 7.74
CA ALA A 7 -10.32 12.95 8.67
C ALA A 7 -11.70 13.02 7.99
N GLU A 8 -12.67 12.25 8.46
CA GLU A 8 -14.09 12.42 8.15
C GLU A 8 -14.54 13.71 8.87
N ALA A 9 -14.86 14.77 8.13
CA ALA A 9 -15.43 15.98 8.71
C ALA A 9 -16.96 15.87 8.68
N ARG A 10 -17.59 15.62 9.84
CA ARG A 10 -19.05 15.58 9.98
C ARG A 10 -19.60 16.94 10.31
N TRP A 11 -20.59 17.35 9.54
CA TRP A 11 -21.28 18.60 9.67
C TRP A 11 -22.79 18.41 9.79
N ARG A 12 -23.39 19.05 10.81
CA ARG A 12 -24.83 19.04 11.06
C ARG A 12 -25.29 20.40 11.59
N GLN A 13 -26.10 21.12 10.81
CA GLN A 13 -26.86 22.28 11.29
C GLN A 13 -28.02 21.76 12.16
N ARG A 14 -28.19 22.33 13.35
CA ARG A 14 -29.45 22.22 14.08
C ARG A 14 -30.38 23.32 13.58
N SER A 15 -31.40 22.95 12.81
CA SER A 15 -32.67 23.68 12.90
C SER A 15 -33.35 23.26 14.20
N ALA A 16 -33.73 24.24 15.02
CA ALA A 16 -34.24 24.02 16.36
C ALA A 16 -35.58 23.25 16.34
N ASN A 17 -35.70 22.23 17.19
CA ASN A 17 -36.76 22.19 18.20
C ASN A 17 -36.37 21.23 19.34
N TYR A 18 -36.72 21.68 20.55
CA TYR A 18 -36.26 21.26 21.88
C TYR A 18 -37.07 20.10 22.46
N GLU A 19 -36.48 19.41 23.45
CA GLU A 19 -36.97 19.18 24.83
C GLU A 19 -35.90 18.35 25.58
N LEU A 20 -35.59 18.48 26.87
CA LEU A 20 -35.75 19.48 27.92
C LEU A 20 -34.71 19.09 29.00
N GLY A 21 -33.90 20.01 29.53
CA GLY A 21 -32.92 19.68 30.59
C GLY A 21 -31.86 20.74 30.95
N LYS A 22 -32.31 21.95 31.32
CA LYS A 22 -31.60 23.07 32.02
C LYS A 22 -30.39 23.73 31.33
N SER A 23 -30.65 24.82 30.59
CA SER A 23 -30.32 26.24 30.87
C SER A 23 -28.88 26.66 30.52
N GLY A 24 -28.58 27.60 29.60
CA GLY A 24 -29.41 28.54 28.84
C GLY A 24 -28.58 29.29 27.77
N SER A 25 -29.27 30.14 26.98
CA SER A 25 -28.83 31.08 25.92
C SER A 25 -28.00 30.49 24.76
N GLY A 26 -28.33 30.58 23.46
CA GLY A 26 -29.12 31.59 22.75
C GLY A 26 -28.27 32.20 21.62
N GLY A 27 -27.96 31.42 20.57
CA GLY A 27 -27.22 31.84 19.37
C GLY A 27 -26.92 30.62 18.47
N GLY A 28 -27.35 30.65 17.20
CA GLY A 28 -27.27 29.49 16.28
C GLY A 28 -25.84 29.17 15.86
N GLY A 29 -25.14 28.35 16.64
CA GLY A 29 -23.77 27.92 16.36
C GLY A 29 -23.69 26.74 15.37
N PHE A 30 -22.73 26.82 14.45
CA PHE A 30 -22.23 25.70 13.67
C PHE A 30 -21.43 24.76 14.60
N ARG A 31 -21.39 23.46 14.31
CA ARG A 31 -20.47 22.51 14.99
C ARG A 31 -19.80 21.64 13.93
N ALA A 32 -18.48 21.59 13.95
CA ALA A 32 -17.69 20.62 13.19
C ALA A 32 -17.12 19.55 14.11
N GLU A 33 -17.08 18.32 13.60
CA GLU A 33 -16.40 17.20 14.22
C GLU A 33 -15.41 16.60 13.22
N TRP A 34 -14.23 16.20 13.71
CA TRP A 34 -13.14 15.67 12.91
C TRP A 34 -12.79 14.25 13.35
N TRP A 35 -12.78 13.29 12.40
CA TRP A 35 -12.64 11.87 12.73
C TRP A 35 -11.54 11.21 11.92
N SER A 36 -10.46 10.73 12.56
CA SER A 36 -9.37 10.02 11.85
C SER A 36 -9.84 8.76 11.10
N ARG A 37 -8.96 8.21 10.24
CA ARG A 37 -9.20 6.99 9.44
C ARG A 37 -9.67 5.81 10.28
N SER A 38 -9.12 5.73 11.50
CA SER A 38 -9.42 4.72 12.51
C SER A 38 -10.63 5.06 13.38
N ARG A 39 -11.43 6.07 12.99
CA ARG A 39 -12.60 6.61 13.70
C ARG A 39 -12.31 7.15 15.10
N LYS A 40 -11.09 7.64 15.33
CA LYS A 40 -10.74 8.37 16.55
C LYS A 40 -11.08 9.84 16.38
N ASP A 41 -11.73 10.42 17.37
CA ASP A 41 -12.05 11.84 17.44
C ASP A 41 -10.76 12.68 17.49
N ALA A 42 -10.63 13.60 16.53
CA ALA A 42 -9.53 14.54 16.36
C ALA A 42 -10.02 16.00 16.44
N SER A 43 -11.26 16.23 16.90
CA SER A 43 -11.84 17.58 16.98
C SER A 43 -11.06 18.50 17.91
N HIS A 44 -10.44 17.94 18.95
CA HIS A 44 -9.53 18.67 19.85
C HIS A 44 -8.23 19.15 19.19
N LEU A 45 -7.84 18.58 18.04
CA LEU A 45 -6.63 18.99 17.30
C LEU A 45 -6.94 20.09 16.28
N TYR A 46 -8.10 20.02 15.64
CA TYR A 46 -8.41 20.82 14.45
C TYR A 46 -9.55 21.82 14.66
N GLY A 47 -10.46 21.57 15.61
CA GLY A 47 -11.69 22.31 15.81
C GLY A 47 -11.47 23.82 15.87
N GLU A 48 -10.75 24.28 16.90
CA GLU A 48 -10.47 25.72 17.10
C GLU A 48 -9.81 26.38 15.88
N SER A 49 -8.89 25.67 15.21
CA SER A 49 -8.14 26.24 14.08
C SER A 49 -8.91 26.29 12.75
N MET A 50 -9.99 25.51 12.62
CA MET A 50 -10.70 25.32 11.37
C MET A 50 -12.16 25.78 11.41
N GLU A 51 -12.71 26.08 12.59
CA GLU A 51 -14.11 26.48 12.74
C GLU A 51 -14.45 27.73 11.94
N ASP A 52 -13.67 28.81 12.09
CA ASP A 52 -13.84 30.05 11.32
C ASP A 52 -13.68 29.82 9.81
N VAL A 53 -12.73 28.96 9.43
CA VAL A 53 -12.50 28.60 8.02
C VAL A 53 -13.73 27.91 7.45
N LEU A 54 -14.33 26.98 8.17
CA LEU A 54 -15.53 26.28 7.73
C LEU A 54 -16.74 27.21 7.66
N CYS A 55 -16.91 28.09 8.64
CA CYS A 55 -17.98 29.10 8.63
C CYS A 55 -17.90 30.03 7.42
N GLU A 56 -16.70 30.40 6.99
CA GLU A 56 -16.48 31.25 5.81
C GLU A 56 -16.62 30.47 4.48
N CYS A 57 -16.16 29.22 4.46
CA CYS A 57 -16.02 28.44 3.23
C CYS A 57 -17.29 27.65 2.87
N VAL A 58 -18.06 27.16 3.85
CA VAL A 58 -19.30 26.42 3.58
C VAL A 58 -20.40 27.41 3.19
N ARG A 59 -21.16 27.11 2.14
CA ARG A 59 -22.25 28.02 1.72
C ARG A 59 -23.41 28.00 2.72
N GLU A 60 -24.11 29.13 2.81
CA GLU A 60 -25.22 29.36 3.74
C GLU A 60 -26.42 28.43 3.54
N ASP A 61 -26.64 27.90 2.32
CA ASP A 61 -27.75 26.99 1.98
C ASP A 61 -27.48 25.53 2.34
N VAL A 62 -26.25 25.22 2.75
CA VAL A 62 -25.86 23.90 3.21
C VAL A 62 -26.37 23.79 4.64
N THR A 63 -27.10 22.71 4.98
CA THR A 63 -27.62 22.38 6.32
C THR A 63 -26.99 21.14 6.99
N SER A 64 -26.38 20.23 6.23
CA SER A 64 -25.45 19.23 6.78
C SER A 64 -24.49 18.76 5.68
N LEU A 65 -23.29 18.32 6.06
CA LEU A 65 -22.22 17.99 5.11
C LEU A 65 -21.33 16.89 5.72
N LEU A 66 -20.79 16.01 4.89
CA LEU A 66 -19.72 15.11 5.31
C LEU A 66 -18.63 15.18 4.26
N LEU A 67 -17.48 15.73 4.63
CA LEU A 67 -16.34 15.84 3.72
C LEU A 67 -15.33 14.73 4.00
N ASP A 68 -14.81 14.16 2.92
CA ASP A 68 -13.64 13.30 2.95
C ASP A 68 -12.46 14.07 2.35
N GLY A 69 -11.34 14.04 3.05
CA GLY A 69 -10.26 14.96 2.79
C GLY A 69 -9.02 14.64 3.59
N GLU A 70 -8.07 15.55 3.46
CA GLU A 70 -6.70 15.32 3.86
C GLU A 70 -6.21 16.56 4.60
N MET A 71 -5.91 16.42 5.89
CA MET A 71 -5.47 17.54 6.71
C MET A 71 -3.98 17.79 6.52
N MET A 72 -3.59 18.98 6.09
CA MET A 72 -2.21 19.37 5.85
C MET A 72 -1.77 20.47 6.79
N VAL A 73 -0.46 20.62 6.97
CA VAL A 73 0.12 21.85 7.53
C VAL A 73 0.81 22.57 6.40
N VAL A 74 0.55 23.86 6.29
CA VAL A 74 1.14 24.73 5.28
C VAL A 74 1.91 25.84 5.95
N ASP A 75 3.10 26.08 5.43
CA ASP A 75 3.91 27.24 5.73
C ASP A 75 3.37 28.43 4.93
N LEU A 76 2.93 29.47 5.63
CA LEU A 76 2.35 30.67 5.02
C LEU A 76 3.41 31.57 4.38
N GLU A 77 4.67 31.46 4.77
CA GLU A 77 5.78 32.22 4.18
C GLU A 77 6.20 31.62 2.84
N THR A 78 6.36 30.29 2.81
CA THR A 78 6.80 29.59 1.59
C THR A 78 5.64 29.09 0.72
N GLY A 79 4.42 29.04 1.26
CA GLY A 79 3.24 28.46 0.63
C GLY A 79 3.30 26.94 0.48
N ARG A 80 4.29 26.27 1.07
CA ARG A 80 4.55 24.83 0.89
C ARG A 80 3.92 23.99 1.98
N TYR A 81 3.49 22.79 1.61
CA TYR A 81 3.04 21.80 2.58
C TYR A 81 4.23 21.17 3.30
N LEU A 82 4.11 21.02 4.62
CA LEU A 82 5.12 20.35 5.42
C LEU A 82 5.11 18.83 5.19
N PRO A 83 6.29 18.17 5.21
CA PRO A 83 6.41 16.72 5.12
C PRO A 83 5.68 15.98 6.23
N PHE A 84 5.27 14.73 5.94
CA PHE A 84 4.63 13.88 6.93
C PHE A 84 5.62 13.45 8.01
N GLY A 85 5.25 13.67 9.27
CA GLY A 85 6.08 13.38 10.47
C GLY A 85 6.12 14.58 11.40
N GLU A 86 6.22 15.78 10.81
CA GLU A 86 6.30 17.08 11.50
C GLU A 86 4.90 17.67 11.80
N ASN A 87 3.85 17.16 11.15
CA ASN A 87 2.48 17.72 11.14
C ASN A 87 1.58 17.39 12.36
N ARG A 88 2.12 17.16 13.55
CA ARG A 88 1.30 16.61 14.66
C ARG A 88 0.67 17.65 15.58
N SER A 89 1.24 18.84 15.69
CA SER A 89 0.73 19.88 16.60
C SER A 89 1.20 21.24 16.13
N LEU A 90 0.27 22.15 15.82
CA LEU A 90 0.61 23.56 15.61
C LEU A 90 1.17 24.22 16.88
N LYS A 91 1.07 23.61 18.07
CA LYS A 91 1.59 24.21 19.31
C LYS A 91 3.11 24.41 19.29
N ASP A 92 3.82 23.61 18.49
CA ASP A 92 5.27 23.66 18.36
C ASP A 92 5.72 24.60 17.22
N PHE A 93 4.77 25.09 16.41
CA PHE A 93 5.02 25.97 15.26
C PHE A 93 4.36 27.32 15.50
N GLY A 94 5.08 28.42 15.30
CA GLY A 94 4.54 29.77 15.49
C GLY A 94 3.38 30.13 14.54
N THR A 95 3.06 31.43 14.44
CA THR A 95 1.96 31.94 13.60
C THR A 95 2.15 31.76 12.09
N SER A 96 3.33 31.34 11.64
CA SER A 96 3.65 31.12 10.22
C SER A 96 3.10 29.80 9.66
N MET A 97 2.66 28.87 10.50
CA MET A 97 2.10 27.57 10.08
C MET A 97 0.60 27.52 10.31
N ARG A 98 -0.12 26.87 9.39
CA ARG A 98 -1.58 26.72 9.48
C ARG A 98 -2.06 25.35 9.03
N HIS A 99 -3.16 24.88 9.63
CA HIS A 99 -3.91 23.74 9.10
C HIS A 99 -4.58 24.09 7.76
N CYS A 100 -4.44 23.20 6.78
CA CYS A 100 -5.08 23.30 5.48
C CYS A 100 -5.81 21.99 5.18
N PHE A 101 -7.15 22.02 5.16
CA PHE A 101 -7.94 20.86 4.78
C PHE A 101 -8.10 20.79 3.26
N VAL A 102 -7.57 19.73 2.66
CA VAL A 102 -7.68 19.45 1.23
C VAL A 102 -8.81 18.44 1.01
N ALA A 103 -10.01 18.95 0.73
CA ALA A 103 -11.18 18.11 0.52
C ALA A 103 -11.14 17.45 -0.88
N PHE A 104 -11.47 16.16 -0.94
CA PHE A 104 -11.49 15.41 -2.19
C PHE A 104 -12.78 14.62 -2.44
N ASP A 105 -13.68 14.47 -1.46
CA ASP A 105 -14.99 13.84 -1.66
C ASP A 105 -16.06 14.45 -0.73
N LEU A 106 -17.33 14.17 -1.03
CA LEU A 106 -18.51 14.60 -0.28
C LEU A 106 -19.48 13.44 -0.12
N LEU A 107 -19.76 13.05 1.11
CA LEU A 107 -20.46 11.81 1.48
C LEU A 107 -21.86 12.04 2.05
N LEU A 108 -22.15 13.27 2.51
CA LEU A 108 -23.45 13.70 3.01
C LEU A 108 -23.66 15.15 2.56
N TYR A 109 -24.87 15.48 2.14
CA TYR A 109 -25.27 16.86 1.84
C TYR A 109 -26.74 17.06 2.21
N ASN A 110 -27.02 18.03 3.07
CA ASN A 110 -28.35 18.42 3.54
C ASN A 110 -29.21 17.21 3.98
N GLY A 111 -28.61 16.33 4.78
CA GLY A 111 -29.24 15.14 5.36
C GLY A 111 -29.26 13.93 4.43
N ARG A 112 -28.90 14.10 3.15
CA ARG A 112 -28.89 13.03 2.16
C ARG A 112 -27.51 12.37 2.08
N SER A 113 -27.50 11.04 2.20
CA SER A 113 -26.31 10.23 1.92
C SER A 113 -25.96 10.29 0.43
N MET A 114 -24.70 10.60 0.14
CA MET A 114 -24.16 10.69 -1.22
C MET A 114 -23.32 9.47 -1.60
N THR A 115 -23.11 8.52 -0.69
CA THR A 115 -22.30 7.31 -0.93
C THR A 115 -22.75 6.49 -2.15
N GLY A 116 -24.07 6.43 -2.41
CA GLY A 116 -24.65 5.76 -3.58
C GLY A 116 -24.53 6.54 -4.90
N ALA A 117 -24.18 7.83 -4.86
CA ALA A 117 -23.99 8.66 -6.04
C ALA A 117 -22.61 8.42 -6.67
N THR A 118 -22.48 8.73 -7.95
CA THR A 118 -21.22 8.64 -8.70
C THR A 118 -20.22 9.69 -8.23
N LEU A 119 -18.93 9.42 -8.40
CA LEU A 119 -17.88 10.38 -8.07
C LEU A 119 -18.06 11.71 -8.83
N ALA A 120 -18.54 11.67 -10.08
CA ALA A 120 -18.86 12.88 -10.84
C ALA A 120 -19.88 13.77 -10.10
N GLU A 121 -21.01 13.19 -9.67
CA GLU A 121 -22.06 13.90 -8.94
C GLU A 121 -21.56 14.44 -7.60
N ARG A 122 -20.84 13.62 -6.82
CA ARG A 122 -20.28 14.04 -5.52
C ARG A 122 -19.28 15.18 -5.66
N SER A 123 -18.44 15.12 -6.69
CA SER A 123 -17.42 16.14 -6.95
C SER A 123 -18.02 17.47 -7.40
N GLU A 124 -19.06 17.41 -8.22
CA GLU A 124 -19.79 18.61 -8.64
C GLU A 124 -20.51 19.26 -7.45
N LEU A 125 -21.14 18.46 -6.60
CA LEU A 125 -21.81 18.96 -5.41
C LEU A 125 -20.81 19.53 -4.40
N LEU A 126 -19.62 18.93 -4.25
CA LEU A 126 -18.55 19.45 -3.41
C LEU A 126 -18.13 20.88 -3.81
N ARG A 127 -17.97 21.13 -5.11
CA ARG A 127 -17.64 22.48 -5.62
C ARG A 127 -18.74 23.50 -5.37
N LYS A 128 -19.99 23.06 -5.36
CA LYS A 128 -21.15 23.93 -5.07
C LYS A 128 -21.32 24.18 -3.58
N ALA A 129 -20.99 23.20 -2.74
CA ALA A 129 -21.17 23.27 -1.30
C ALA A 129 -20.11 24.11 -0.60
N VAL A 130 -18.90 24.21 -1.16
CA VAL A 130 -17.74 24.79 -0.47
C VAL A 130 -16.95 25.73 -1.38
N ARG A 131 -16.68 26.95 -0.87
CA ARG A 131 -15.75 27.93 -1.44
C ARG A 131 -14.33 27.60 -0.98
N THR A 132 -13.35 27.74 -1.86
CA THR A 132 -11.95 27.51 -1.49
C THR A 132 -11.34 28.76 -0.86
N LYS A 133 -10.61 28.57 0.23
CA LYS A 133 -9.71 29.56 0.83
C LYS A 133 -8.29 29.04 0.77
N GLN A 134 -7.44 29.74 0.04
CA GLN A 134 -6.04 29.34 -0.17
C GLN A 134 -5.36 29.08 1.17
N HIS A 135 -4.59 27.99 1.25
CA HIS A 135 -3.84 27.59 2.45
C HIS A 135 -4.71 27.31 3.70
N ALA A 136 -6.03 27.14 3.55
CA ALA A 136 -6.93 26.83 4.67
C ALA A 136 -7.96 25.74 4.32
N LEU A 137 -8.80 25.96 3.31
CA LEU A 137 -9.68 24.93 2.78
C LEU A 137 -9.59 24.93 1.27
N THR A 138 -9.05 23.85 0.71
CA THR A 138 -8.85 23.72 -0.73
C THR A 138 -9.50 22.44 -1.24
N LEU A 139 -9.85 22.43 -2.52
CA LEU A 139 -10.30 21.22 -3.20
C LEU A 139 -9.12 20.58 -3.91
N ILE A 140 -9.05 19.26 -3.90
CA ILE A 140 -7.97 18.53 -4.59
C ILE A 140 -7.97 18.86 -6.10
N GLU A 141 -6.79 19.08 -6.66
CA GLU A 141 -6.61 19.19 -8.11
C GLU A 141 -6.98 17.88 -8.81
N ARG A 142 -7.67 17.98 -9.95
CA ARG A 142 -8.11 16.83 -10.73
C ARG A 142 -7.74 17.03 -12.18
N PHE A 143 -7.29 15.95 -12.81
CA PHE A 143 -6.93 15.93 -14.22
C PHE A 143 -7.68 14.78 -14.87
N GLU A 144 -8.47 15.07 -15.89
CA GLU A 144 -9.13 14.03 -16.68
C GLU A 144 -8.12 13.43 -17.65
N VAL A 145 -8.07 12.10 -17.65
CA VAL A 145 -7.25 11.32 -18.58
C VAL A 145 -8.22 10.75 -19.61
N GLY A 146 -7.99 11.07 -20.88
CA GLY A 146 -8.79 10.57 -22.00
C GLY A 146 -8.69 9.06 -22.20
N GLU A 147 -9.34 8.56 -23.25
CA GLU A 147 -9.47 7.12 -23.50
C GLU A 147 -8.14 6.36 -23.62
N ARG A 148 -8.22 5.05 -23.38
CA ARG A 148 -7.07 4.13 -23.32
C ARG A 148 -6.17 4.26 -24.55
N GLY A 149 -4.87 4.41 -24.32
CA GLY A 149 -3.86 4.43 -25.37
C GLY A 149 -2.51 4.97 -24.89
N ALA A 150 -1.51 4.97 -25.77
CA ALA A 150 -0.17 5.50 -25.47
C ALA A 150 -0.19 6.98 -25.06
N GLY A 151 -1.13 7.77 -25.61
CA GLY A 151 -1.34 9.17 -25.23
C GLY A 151 -1.80 9.34 -23.79
N ALA A 152 -2.72 8.49 -23.31
CA ALA A 152 -3.19 8.50 -21.92
C ALA A 152 -2.08 8.15 -20.93
N THR A 153 -1.26 7.13 -21.25
CA THR A 153 -0.10 6.75 -20.42
C THR A 153 0.91 7.90 -20.33
N THR A 154 1.20 8.56 -21.45
CA THR A 154 2.11 9.71 -21.48
C THR A 154 1.59 10.89 -20.66
N ALA A 155 0.29 11.18 -20.75
CA ALA A 155 -0.34 12.24 -19.98
C ALA A 155 -0.29 11.94 -18.46
N VAL A 156 -0.53 10.69 -18.08
CA VAL A 156 -0.41 10.22 -16.69
C VAL A 156 1.00 10.40 -16.16
N MET A 157 2.01 9.92 -16.90
CA MET A 157 3.41 10.02 -16.46
C MET A 157 3.84 11.48 -16.32
N ARG A 158 3.43 12.36 -17.26
CA ARG A 158 3.68 13.80 -17.14
C ARG A 158 3.05 14.39 -15.87
N GLN A 159 1.83 13.98 -15.51
CA GLN A 159 1.23 14.46 -14.27
C GLN A 159 1.94 13.93 -13.04
N LEU A 160 2.39 12.66 -13.05
CA LEU A 160 3.22 12.11 -12.00
C LEU A 160 4.50 12.93 -11.82
N ASP A 161 5.20 13.27 -12.90
CA ASP A 161 6.41 14.11 -12.86
C ASP A 161 6.14 15.50 -12.25
N VAL A 162 5.03 16.14 -12.62
CA VAL A 162 4.61 17.44 -12.04
C VAL A 162 4.28 17.31 -10.56
N MET A 163 3.62 16.23 -10.14
CA MET A 163 3.33 15.99 -8.72
C MET A 163 4.63 15.77 -7.93
N MET A 164 5.59 15.04 -8.51
CA MET A 164 6.90 14.79 -7.87
C MET A 164 7.73 16.06 -7.76
N SER A 165 7.75 16.93 -8.77
CA SER A 165 8.47 18.22 -8.71
C SER A 165 7.89 19.17 -7.66
N ARG A 166 6.60 19.03 -7.34
CA ARG A 166 5.92 19.72 -6.23
C ARG A 166 6.10 19.03 -4.87
N GLY A 167 6.81 17.91 -4.81
CA GLY A 167 7.05 17.15 -3.58
C GLY A 167 5.88 16.30 -3.08
N LEU A 168 4.89 16.07 -3.93
CA LEU A 168 3.75 15.21 -3.63
C LEU A 168 4.14 13.73 -3.82
N GLU A 169 3.32 12.81 -3.29
CA GLU A 169 3.68 11.38 -3.23
C GLU A 169 3.46 10.62 -4.55
N GLY A 170 2.54 11.12 -5.37
CA GLY A 170 2.03 10.42 -6.53
C GLY A 170 0.60 10.84 -6.85
N VAL A 171 -0.08 10.01 -7.64
CA VAL A 171 -1.44 10.26 -8.15
C VAL A 171 -2.41 9.16 -7.74
N VAL A 172 -3.70 9.50 -7.67
CA VAL A 172 -4.78 8.53 -7.42
C VAL A 172 -5.75 8.56 -8.59
N PHE A 173 -5.90 7.43 -9.26
CA PHE A 173 -6.92 7.22 -10.27
C PHE A 173 -8.23 6.87 -9.62
N LYS A 174 -9.28 7.59 -9.97
CA LYS A 174 -10.65 7.28 -9.56
C LYS A 174 -11.55 7.23 -10.78
N SER A 175 -12.38 6.19 -10.88
CA SER A 175 -13.43 6.18 -11.91
C SER A 175 -14.50 7.22 -11.59
N LEU A 176 -14.86 8.06 -12.54
CA LEU A 176 -15.94 9.06 -12.37
C LEU A 176 -17.30 8.39 -12.10
N SER A 177 -17.51 7.17 -12.60
CA SER A 177 -18.72 6.38 -12.36
C SER A 177 -18.71 5.60 -11.03
N SER A 178 -17.62 5.66 -10.26
CA SER A 178 -17.52 4.90 -9.01
C SER A 178 -18.39 5.48 -7.89
N LYS A 179 -19.09 4.60 -7.18
CA LYS A 179 -19.74 4.91 -5.90
C LYS A 179 -18.70 4.99 -4.78
N TYR A 180 -19.09 5.53 -3.64
CA TYR A 180 -18.26 5.50 -2.45
C TYR A 180 -18.64 4.27 -1.61
N ASP A 181 -17.72 3.32 -1.48
CA ASP A 181 -17.94 2.08 -0.74
C ASP A 181 -16.97 1.99 0.45
N PRO A 182 -17.45 2.29 1.67
CA PRO A 182 -16.60 2.29 2.86
C PRO A 182 -16.00 0.91 3.14
N GLY A 183 -14.66 0.83 3.17
CA GLY A 183 -13.95 -0.40 3.50
C GLY A 183 -13.72 -1.34 2.31
N SER A 184 -14.30 -1.06 1.14
CA SER A 184 -14.00 -1.79 -0.08
C SER A 184 -12.57 -1.52 -0.55
N ARG A 185 -11.93 -2.55 -1.12
CA ARG A 185 -10.63 -2.48 -1.81
C ARG A 185 -10.78 -2.63 -3.32
N ASP A 186 -11.96 -2.35 -3.86
CA ASP A 186 -12.21 -2.45 -5.29
C ASP A 186 -11.23 -1.60 -6.10
N LYS A 187 -10.96 -2.03 -7.33
CA LYS A 187 -10.04 -1.37 -8.27
C LYS A 187 -10.53 0.01 -8.76
N SER A 188 -11.53 0.59 -8.12
CA SER A 188 -12.06 1.90 -8.47
C SER A 188 -11.09 3.03 -8.09
N TRP A 189 -10.24 2.82 -7.07
CA TRP A 189 -9.29 3.79 -6.55
C TRP A 189 -7.86 3.21 -6.60
N ILE A 190 -7.08 3.59 -7.61
CA ILE A 190 -5.74 3.04 -7.84
C ILE A 190 -4.70 4.11 -7.51
N LYS A 191 -3.76 3.80 -6.62
CA LYS A 191 -2.66 4.69 -6.26
C LYS A 191 -1.46 4.38 -7.15
N LEU A 192 -0.91 5.39 -7.81
CA LEU A 192 0.33 5.30 -8.56
C LEU A 192 1.37 6.20 -7.90
N LYS A 193 2.49 5.60 -7.51
CA LYS A 193 3.64 6.28 -6.93
C LYS A 193 4.88 5.94 -7.76
N PRO A 194 5.93 6.77 -7.76
CA PRO A 194 7.12 6.49 -8.54
C PRO A 194 7.80 5.19 -8.13
N ASP A 195 7.79 4.84 -6.83
CA ASP A 195 8.34 3.58 -6.31
C ASP A 195 7.61 2.32 -6.82
N PHE A 196 6.47 2.48 -7.50
CA PHE A 196 5.74 1.38 -8.14
C PHE A 196 6.04 1.24 -9.63
N VAL A 197 6.76 2.17 -10.24
CA VAL A 197 7.06 2.17 -11.67
C VAL A 197 8.48 1.66 -11.87
N ASP A 198 8.64 0.54 -12.56
CA ASP A 198 9.97 -0.02 -12.83
C ASP A 198 10.88 0.98 -13.53
N GLY A 199 12.02 1.25 -12.89
CA GLY A 199 12.99 2.25 -13.34
C GLY A 199 12.73 3.67 -12.82
N MET A 200 11.61 3.98 -12.18
CA MET A 200 11.45 5.27 -11.50
C MET A 200 11.87 5.15 -10.03
N GLY A 201 12.79 6.03 -9.64
CA GLY A 201 13.35 6.10 -8.29
C GLY A 201 14.65 5.31 -8.12
N ASP A 202 15.48 5.80 -7.22
CA ASP A 202 16.75 5.15 -6.90
C ASP A 202 16.53 3.93 -6.00
N THR A 203 17.41 2.95 -6.17
CA THR A 203 17.44 1.74 -5.36
C THR A 203 18.74 1.67 -4.58
N LEU A 204 18.70 1.00 -3.44
CA LEU A 204 19.86 0.74 -2.60
C LEU A 204 20.03 -0.77 -2.44
N ASP A 205 21.22 -1.28 -2.74
CA ASP A 205 21.55 -2.67 -2.46
C ASP A 205 22.03 -2.78 -1.00
N LEU A 206 21.21 -3.34 -0.11
CA LEU A 206 21.48 -3.41 1.32
C LEU A 206 21.64 -4.85 1.80
N LEU A 207 22.51 -5.07 2.80
CA LEU A 207 22.73 -6.41 3.35
C LEU A 207 21.73 -6.73 4.47
N ILE A 208 21.22 -7.96 4.53
CA ILE A 208 20.45 -8.43 5.70
C ILE A 208 21.41 -8.60 6.88
N LEU A 209 21.13 -7.95 8.01
CA LEU A 209 21.92 -8.05 9.25
C LEU A 209 21.19 -8.82 10.35
N GLY A 210 19.87 -8.87 10.29
CA GLY A 210 19.05 -9.54 11.29
C GLY A 210 17.62 -9.80 10.84
N GLY A 211 16.90 -10.58 11.63
CA GLY A 211 15.56 -11.06 11.33
C GLY A 211 14.62 -10.85 12.51
N TYR A 212 13.37 -10.53 12.20
CA TYR A 212 12.27 -10.42 13.17
C TYR A 212 11.16 -11.39 12.78
N TYR A 213 10.56 -12.04 13.76
CA TYR A 213 9.34 -12.82 13.56
C TYR A 213 8.23 -11.96 13.00
N GLY A 214 7.50 -12.52 12.03
CA GLY A 214 6.33 -11.89 11.49
C GLY A 214 5.19 -11.86 12.48
N GLU A 215 4.40 -10.80 12.44
CA GLU A 215 3.11 -10.73 13.14
C GLU A 215 1.95 -11.03 12.18
N GLY A 216 0.87 -11.59 12.71
CA GLY A 216 -0.38 -11.87 11.99
C GLY A 216 -0.46 -13.22 11.27
N ARG A 217 -1.67 -13.60 10.84
CA ARG A 217 -2.08 -14.97 10.47
C ARG A 217 -1.23 -15.68 9.41
N ARG A 218 -0.60 -14.94 8.49
CA ARG A 218 0.18 -15.48 7.35
C ARG A 218 1.70 -15.50 7.58
N ARG A 219 2.18 -14.78 8.60
CA ARG A 219 3.62 -14.54 8.83
C ARG A 219 4.07 -14.88 10.24
N SER A 220 3.11 -15.11 11.15
CA SER A 220 3.34 -15.59 12.51
C SER A 220 4.12 -16.90 12.55
N GLY A 221 5.13 -16.96 13.41
CA GLY A 221 5.93 -18.16 13.65
C GLY A 221 7.18 -18.29 12.78
N ALA A 222 7.47 -17.33 11.89
CA ALA A 222 8.70 -17.33 11.10
C ALA A 222 9.23 -15.91 10.81
N VAL A 223 10.52 -15.78 10.56
CA VAL A 223 11.16 -14.49 10.26
C VAL A 223 10.53 -13.87 9.01
N SER A 224 9.95 -12.69 9.12
CA SER A 224 9.26 -12.04 7.99
C SER A 224 9.58 -10.56 7.84
N THR A 225 10.50 -10.04 8.63
CA THR A 225 11.01 -8.68 8.52
C THR A 225 12.51 -8.78 8.73
N PHE A 226 13.28 -8.01 7.97
CA PHE A 226 14.73 -8.05 8.03
C PHE A 226 15.28 -6.69 8.45
N LEU A 227 16.29 -6.70 9.32
CA LEU A 227 17.14 -5.56 9.59
C LEU A 227 18.14 -5.46 8.44
N MET A 228 18.23 -4.29 7.83
CA MET A 228 19.09 -4.01 6.68
C MET A 228 20.25 -3.12 7.08
N GLY A 229 21.40 -3.34 6.45
CA GLY A 229 22.66 -2.67 6.73
C GLY A 229 23.32 -2.04 5.51
N VAL A 230 24.04 -0.95 5.77
CA VAL A 230 24.98 -0.32 4.84
C VAL A 230 26.40 -0.59 5.32
N ARG A 231 27.36 -0.72 4.41
CA ARG A 231 28.77 -0.89 4.80
C ARG A 231 29.24 0.35 5.56
N ALA A 232 29.85 0.10 6.71
CA ALA A 232 30.37 1.15 7.57
C ALA A 232 31.61 1.81 6.93
N PRO A 233 31.85 3.11 7.20
CA PRO A 233 33.07 3.78 6.79
C PRO A 233 34.30 3.07 7.38
N PRO A 234 35.49 3.14 6.73
CA PRO A 234 36.73 2.58 7.27
C PRO A 234 37.03 3.03 8.71
N GLU A 235 36.62 4.24 9.07
CA GLU A 235 36.84 4.80 10.41
C GLU A 235 36.01 4.13 11.51
N ALA A 236 34.98 3.38 11.15
CA ALA A 236 34.24 2.56 12.09
C ALA A 236 35.14 1.47 12.73
N ALA A 237 36.17 1.00 12.01
CA ALA A 237 37.12 0.02 12.52
C ALA A 237 37.83 0.50 13.80
N LYS A 238 38.10 1.80 13.91
CA LYS A 238 38.70 2.40 15.12
C LYS A 238 37.78 2.30 16.33
N ARG A 239 36.46 2.37 16.12
CA ARG A 239 35.46 2.29 17.21
C ARG A 239 35.34 0.89 17.79
N VAL A 240 35.56 -0.13 16.96
CA VAL A 240 35.46 -1.55 17.36
C VAL A 240 36.82 -2.17 17.75
N GLY A 241 37.90 -1.37 17.82
CA GLY A 241 39.23 -1.85 18.21
C GLY A 241 39.96 -2.65 17.12
N GLY A 242 39.59 -2.46 15.84
CA GLY A 242 40.12 -3.17 14.68
C GLY A 242 39.04 -3.95 13.91
N ALA A 243 39.21 -4.11 12.60
CA ALA A 243 38.26 -4.83 11.75
C ALA A 243 38.70 -6.29 11.56
N ALA A 244 38.22 -7.19 12.42
CA ALA A 244 38.34 -8.63 12.18
C ALA A 244 37.27 -9.14 11.18
N HIS A 245 36.20 -8.37 10.99
CA HIS A 245 35.03 -8.71 10.19
C HIS A 245 34.56 -7.48 9.39
N PRO A 246 33.84 -7.67 8.28
CA PRO A 246 33.26 -6.55 7.55
C PRO A 246 32.22 -5.83 8.41
N LEU A 247 32.36 -4.51 8.49
CA LEU A 247 31.57 -3.67 9.40
C LEU A 247 30.38 -3.05 8.69
N PHE A 248 29.23 -3.04 9.36
CA PHE A 248 27.97 -2.51 8.84
C PHE A 248 27.30 -1.62 9.88
N TYR A 249 26.65 -0.57 9.39
CA TYR A 249 25.70 0.20 10.19
C TYR A 249 24.28 -0.29 9.90
N PRO A 250 23.54 -0.71 10.94
CA PRO A 250 22.10 -0.89 10.84
C PRO A 250 21.44 0.38 10.29
N PHE A 251 20.52 0.21 9.35
CA PHE A 251 20.02 1.34 8.54
C PHE A 251 18.50 1.38 8.44
N CYS A 252 17.84 0.26 8.14
CA CYS A 252 16.37 0.23 8.08
C CYS A 252 15.81 -1.17 8.33
N LYS A 253 14.49 -1.28 8.47
CA LYS A 253 13.79 -2.58 8.49
C LYS A 253 12.93 -2.72 7.24
N VAL A 254 12.89 -3.92 6.67
CA VAL A 254 12.03 -4.22 5.51
C VAL A 254 11.22 -5.49 5.72
N GLY A 255 9.91 -5.33 5.61
CA GLY A 255 8.91 -6.38 5.83
C GLY A 255 8.00 -6.64 4.62
N THR A 256 8.28 -6.03 3.46
CA THR A 256 7.40 -6.08 2.28
C THR A 256 8.20 -6.05 0.99
N GLY A 257 7.62 -6.57 -0.10
CA GLY A 257 8.19 -6.51 -1.45
C GLY A 257 8.57 -7.87 -2.06
N TYR A 258 8.80 -8.89 -1.24
CA TYR A 258 8.95 -10.28 -1.68
C TYR A 258 7.61 -10.99 -1.84
N SER A 259 7.57 -11.95 -2.78
CA SER A 259 6.51 -12.97 -2.83
C SER A 259 6.66 -13.97 -1.68
N LEU A 260 5.60 -14.73 -1.37
CA LEU A 260 5.67 -15.77 -0.34
C LEU A 260 6.73 -16.84 -0.66
N PRO A 261 6.87 -17.34 -1.91
CA PRO A 261 7.96 -18.24 -2.27
C PRO A 261 9.35 -17.65 -2.05
N GLN A 262 9.59 -16.39 -2.45
CA GLN A 262 10.88 -15.72 -2.23
C GLN A 262 11.21 -15.61 -0.73
N LEU A 263 10.21 -15.28 0.09
CA LEU A 263 10.40 -15.20 1.53
C LEU A 263 10.72 -16.57 2.15
N ARG A 264 10.12 -17.65 1.65
CA ARG A 264 10.47 -19.02 2.09
C ARG A 264 11.91 -19.37 1.72
N GLU A 265 12.33 -19.10 0.49
CA GLU A 265 13.70 -19.35 0.04
C GLU A 265 14.72 -18.57 0.89
N LEU A 266 14.45 -17.29 1.17
CA LEU A 266 15.30 -16.48 2.04
C LEU A 266 15.44 -17.09 3.44
N ARG A 267 14.34 -17.61 4.01
CA ARG A 267 14.38 -18.29 5.32
C ARG A 267 15.19 -19.58 5.27
N GLU A 268 14.98 -20.40 4.26
CA GLU A 268 15.71 -21.67 4.10
C GLU A 268 17.22 -21.45 4.00
N ARG A 269 17.65 -20.33 3.41
CA ARG A 269 19.07 -19.95 3.33
C ARG A 269 19.60 -19.32 4.62
N LEU A 270 18.85 -18.42 5.24
CA LEU A 270 19.35 -17.60 6.35
C LEU A 270 19.22 -18.29 7.72
N MET A 271 18.14 -19.04 7.96
CA MET A 271 17.91 -19.64 9.28
C MET A 271 19.00 -20.64 9.72
N PRO A 272 19.59 -21.48 8.83
CA PRO A 272 20.69 -22.38 9.21
C PRO A 272 21.96 -21.66 9.70
N VAL A 273 22.18 -20.42 9.26
CA VAL A 273 23.33 -19.58 9.63
C VAL A 273 22.95 -18.47 10.63
N SER A 274 21.75 -18.57 11.22
CA SER A 274 21.24 -17.58 12.16
C SER A 274 21.84 -17.74 13.55
N HIS A 275 22.01 -16.61 14.22
CA HIS A 275 22.37 -16.55 15.62
C HIS A 275 21.27 -15.83 16.40
N GLU A 276 20.83 -16.41 17.50
CA GLU A 276 19.87 -15.74 18.40
C GLU A 276 20.45 -14.41 18.91
N TRP A 277 19.62 -13.38 18.91
CA TRP A 277 20.01 -12.11 19.49
C TRP A 277 20.10 -12.18 21.01
N LYS A 278 21.26 -11.78 21.56
CA LYS A 278 21.49 -11.70 23.00
C LYS A 278 22.07 -10.33 23.33
N ASN A 279 21.34 -9.54 24.13
CA ASN A 279 21.75 -8.18 24.51
C ASN A 279 23.12 -8.14 25.21
N SER A 280 23.51 -9.21 25.91
CA SER A 280 24.80 -9.33 26.59
C SER A 280 25.98 -9.60 25.63
N ARG A 281 25.72 -10.04 24.39
CA ARG A 281 26.74 -10.36 23.40
C ARG A 281 26.26 -9.93 22.01
N ARG A 282 26.35 -8.63 21.77
CA ARG A 282 25.97 -8.03 20.48
C ARG A 282 27.06 -8.29 19.42
N PRO A 283 26.68 -8.44 18.14
CA PRO A 283 27.65 -8.70 17.07
C PRO A 283 28.56 -7.50 16.84
N ALA A 284 29.88 -7.73 16.80
CA ALA A 284 30.87 -6.66 16.61
C ALA A 284 30.76 -6.00 15.23
N HIS A 285 30.33 -6.76 14.21
CA HIS A 285 30.14 -6.26 12.85
C HIS A 285 29.03 -5.19 12.74
N LEU A 286 28.21 -4.99 13.78
CA LEU A 286 27.19 -3.94 13.85
C LEU A 286 27.70 -2.63 14.49
N CYS A 287 29.03 -2.47 14.62
CA CYS A 287 29.66 -1.22 15.07
C CYS A 287 29.14 -0.68 16.41
N HIS A 288 28.93 -1.58 17.37
CA HIS A 288 28.34 -1.26 18.68
C HIS A 288 26.97 -0.60 18.62
N TRP A 289 26.16 -0.91 17.59
CA TRP A 289 24.78 -0.48 17.55
C TRP A 289 24.02 -0.86 18.82
N GLU A 290 23.28 0.11 19.33
CA GLU A 290 22.40 -0.03 20.48
C GLU A 290 20.95 0.24 20.02
N PRO A 291 20.10 -0.80 19.94
CA PRO A 291 18.70 -0.61 19.63
C PRO A 291 18.03 0.33 20.65
N SER A 292 17.44 1.44 20.19
CA SER A 292 16.92 2.48 21.08
C SER A 292 15.61 2.10 21.77
N LYS A 293 14.84 1.18 21.19
CA LYS A 293 13.57 0.69 21.73
C LYS A 293 13.44 -0.81 21.51
N ARG A 294 12.52 -1.44 22.25
CA ARG A 294 12.28 -2.89 22.21
C ARG A 294 12.03 -3.40 20.80
N ASP A 295 11.23 -2.68 20.01
CA ASP A 295 10.89 -3.10 18.65
C ASP A 295 12.09 -3.10 17.69
N ASP A 296 13.18 -2.40 18.03
CA ASP A 296 14.42 -2.36 17.25
C ASP A 296 15.33 -3.56 17.51
N ILE A 297 15.07 -4.34 18.54
CA ILE A 297 15.84 -5.53 18.87
C ILE A 297 15.42 -6.65 17.91
N PRO A 298 16.31 -7.17 17.05
CA PRO A 298 15.99 -8.31 16.21
C PRO A 298 15.92 -9.60 17.02
N ASP A 299 15.20 -10.60 16.51
CA ASP A 299 15.17 -11.94 17.11
C ASP A 299 16.44 -12.72 16.75
N TYR A 300 16.95 -12.52 15.53
CA TYR A 300 18.15 -13.15 15.01
C TYR A 300 19.10 -12.15 14.36
N TRP A 301 20.37 -12.49 14.31
CA TRP A 301 21.39 -11.80 13.52
C TRP A 301 22.15 -12.79 12.64
N PHE A 302 22.80 -12.28 11.59
CA PHE A 302 23.53 -13.07 10.61
C PHE A 302 24.93 -12.48 10.41
N GLU A 303 25.95 -13.34 10.26
CA GLU A 303 27.27 -12.85 9.86
C GLU A 303 27.22 -12.32 8.42
N PRO A 304 27.88 -11.18 8.11
CA PRO A 304 27.75 -10.55 6.81
C PRO A 304 28.11 -11.47 5.64
N GLU A 305 29.14 -12.28 5.80
CA GLU A 305 29.66 -13.21 4.78
C GLU A 305 28.66 -14.33 4.42
N ALA A 306 27.78 -14.70 5.34
CA ALA A 306 26.76 -15.73 5.15
C ALA A 306 25.38 -15.15 4.81
N SER A 307 25.29 -13.82 4.67
CA SER A 307 24.03 -13.13 4.49
C SER A 307 23.74 -12.80 3.01
N VAL A 308 22.57 -12.22 2.76
CA VAL A 308 22.05 -11.95 1.41
C VAL A 308 21.81 -10.45 1.21
N VAL A 309 22.21 -9.94 0.04
CA VAL A 309 21.94 -8.56 -0.38
C VAL A 309 20.55 -8.47 -1.00
N LEU A 310 19.81 -7.42 -0.64
CA LEU A 310 18.51 -7.08 -1.19
C LEU A 310 18.57 -5.72 -1.89
N GLU A 311 18.01 -5.63 -3.10
CA GLU A 311 17.77 -4.37 -3.79
C GLU A 311 16.48 -3.77 -3.23
N LEU A 312 16.59 -2.65 -2.52
CA LEU A 312 15.48 -1.94 -1.90
C LEU A 312 15.14 -0.68 -2.68
N THR A 313 13.85 -0.43 -2.83
CA THR A 313 13.32 0.89 -3.20
C THR A 313 12.62 1.49 -1.99
N ALA A 314 12.61 2.82 -1.90
CA ALA A 314 11.95 3.55 -0.83
C ALA A 314 11.48 4.92 -1.32
N PHE A 315 10.57 5.54 -0.57
CA PHE A 315 10.03 6.84 -0.95
C PHE A 315 11.05 7.96 -0.72
N GLU A 316 11.66 7.97 0.47
CA GLU A 316 12.66 8.94 0.91
C GLU A 316 13.61 8.32 1.95
N ILE A 317 14.81 8.89 2.05
CA ILE A 317 15.76 8.73 3.15
C ILE A 317 15.46 9.83 4.17
N ILE A 318 15.28 9.47 5.44
CA ILE A 318 14.99 10.40 6.53
C ILE A 318 16.15 10.44 7.55
N THR A 319 16.35 11.60 8.17
CA THR A 319 17.32 11.87 9.24
C THR A 319 16.79 13.01 10.14
N PRO A 320 17.03 13.00 11.46
CA PRO A 320 17.75 11.97 12.21
C PRO A 320 16.92 10.69 12.42
N SER A 321 17.60 9.59 12.68
CA SER A 321 16.97 8.32 13.03
C SER A 321 17.72 7.65 14.18
N GLU A 322 17.30 7.94 15.40
CA GLU A 322 17.91 7.44 16.65
C GLU A 322 17.95 5.91 16.70
N SER A 323 16.92 5.23 16.18
CA SER A 323 16.82 3.76 16.08
C SER A 323 17.99 3.10 15.35
N PHE A 324 18.67 3.82 14.46
CA PHE A 324 19.68 3.29 13.54
C PHE A 324 21.01 4.07 13.66
N LEU A 325 21.37 4.46 14.87
CA LEU A 325 22.73 4.93 15.14
C LEU A 325 23.74 3.78 14.94
N PRO A 326 24.96 4.03 14.45
CA PRO A 326 25.55 5.33 14.16
C PRO A 326 25.23 5.87 12.76
N ALA A 327 24.46 5.17 11.92
CA ALA A 327 24.09 5.72 10.61
C ALA A 327 23.30 7.03 10.77
N ASN A 328 22.33 7.06 11.69
CA ASN A 328 21.43 8.20 11.90
C ASN A 328 20.54 8.56 10.68
N TYR A 329 20.43 7.63 9.73
CA TYR A 329 19.54 7.72 8.58
C TYR A 329 18.70 6.45 8.52
N THR A 330 17.52 6.54 7.89
CA THR A 330 16.73 5.34 7.58
C THR A 330 15.89 5.54 6.32
N LEU A 331 15.25 4.46 5.85
CA LEU A 331 14.34 4.49 4.71
C LEU A 331 12.91 4.59 5.17
N ARG A 332 12.14 5.45 4.49
CA ARG A 332 10.70 5.50 4.62
C ARG A 332 10.03 4.70 3.52
N PHE A 333 9.10 3.84 3.94
CA PHE A 333 8.39 2.89 3.08
C PHE A 333 9.33 1.99 2.25
N PRO A 334 10.36 1.39 2.86
CA PRO A 334 11.23 0.48 2.13
C PRO A 334 10.45 -0.74 1.64
N ARG A 335 10.76 -1.17 0.42
CA ARG A 335 10.25 -2.39 -0.21
C ARG A 335 11.39 -3.12 -0.90
N VAL A 336 11.41 -4.44 -0.74
CA VAL A 336 12.30 -5.29 -1.51
C VAL A 336 11.81 -5.30 -2.95
N LYS A 337 12.68 -4.88 -3.88
CA LYS A 337 12.42 -4.96 -5.31
C LYS A 337 12.96 -6.27 -5.89
N ARG A 338 14.14 -6.70 -5.42
CA ARG A 338 14.78 -7.93 -5.87
C ARG A 338 15.73 -8.49 -4.81
N VAL A 339 15.88 -9.81 -4.78
CA VAL A 339 16.93 -10.50 -4.03
C VAL A 339 18.18 -10.60 -4.91
N ARG A 340 19.32 -10.12 -4.42
CA ARG A 340 20.57 -9.99 -5.20
C ARG A 340 21.52 -11.14 -4.92
N TYR A 341 21.15 -12.35 -5.35
CA TYR A 341 22.04 -13.52 -5.25
C TYR A 341 23.31 -13.39 -6.11
N ASP A 342 23.33 -12.44 -7.04
CA ASP A 342 24.50 -12.07 -7.83
C ASP A 342 25.55 -11.25 -7.05
N LYS A 343 25.24 -10.80 -5.83
CA LYS A 343 26.10 -9.98 -4.99
C LYS A 343 26.40 -10.65 -3.65
N GLY A 344 27.68 -10.65 -3.28
CA GLY A 344 28.13 -10.85 -1.90
C GLY A 344 27.96 -9.58 -1.06
N TRP A 345 28.36 -9.65 0.21
CA TRP A 345 28.28 -8.54 1.16
C TRP A 345 29.06 -7.30 0.72
N GLU A 346 30.13 -7.48 -0.08
CA GLU A 346 30.93 -6.41 -0.68
C GLU A 346 30.12 -5.56 -1.66
N GLY A 347 29.08 -6.14 -2.25
CA GLY A 347 28.19 -5.51 -3.21
C GLY A 347 27.12 -4.62 -2.58
N ALA A 348 27.03 -4.58 -1.25
CA ALA A 348 26.12 -3.69 -0.52
C ALA A 348 26.58 -2.22 -0.59
N GLU A 349 25.66 -1.28 -0.46
CA GLU A 349 25.94 0.15 -0.50
C GLU A 349 26.79 0.60 0.68
N THR A 350 27.66 1.59 0.45
CA THR A 350 28.44 2.22 1.52
C THR A 350 27.65 3.33 2.18
N PHE A 351 27.98 3.61 3.44
CA PHE A 351 27.38 4.73 4.17
C PHE A 351 27.61 6.07 3.45
N GLU A 352 28.79 6.29 2.89
CA GLU A 352 29.12 7.49 2.11
C GLU A 352 28.20 7.65 0.92
N ARG A 353 27.95 6.57 0.18
CA ARG A 353 27.05 6.59 -0.98
C ARG A 353 25.63 6.94 -0.59
N VAL A 354 25.14 6.44 0.54
CA VAL A 354 23.81 6.79 1.07
C VAL A 354 23.74 8.28 1.44
N VAL A 355 24.77 8.84 2.05
CA VAL A 355 24.84 10.27 2.39
C VAL A 355 24.91 11.14 1.12
N GLU A 356 25.66 10.71 0.11
CA GLU A 356 25.68 11.36 -1.20
C GLU A 356 24.31 11.34 -1.85
N LEU A 357 23.66 10.17 -1.90
CA LEU A 357 22.33 10.01 -2.49
C LEU A 357 21.28 10.86 -1.76
N PHE A 358 21.35 10.94 -0.43
CA PHE A 358 20.51 11.83 0.36
C PHE A 358 20.66 13.29 -0.08
N LYS A 359 21.90 13.76 -0.32
CA LYS A 359 22.18 15.13 -0.80
C LYS A 359 21.73 15.34 -2.25
N GLU A 360 21.98 14.38 -3.14
CA GLU A 360 21.58 14.46 -4.56
C GLU A 360 20.06 14.57 -4.71
N CYS A 361 19.31 13.83 -3.89
CA CYS A 361 17.86 13.73 -3.99
C CYS A 361 17.09 14.60 -3.00
N ASP A 362 17.76 15.41 -2.17
CA ASP A 362 17.15 16.14 -1.05
C ASP A 362 16.28 15.20 -0.18
N GLY A 363 16.83 14.00 0.08
CA GLY A 363 16.17 12.89 0.75
C GLY A 363 15.17 12.08 -0.10
N ARG A 364 14.62 12.59 -1.21
CA ARG A 364 13.54 11.92 -1.96
C ARG A 364 14.03 10.98 -3.08
N LEU A 365 14.22 9.72 -2.74
CA LEU A 365 14.63 8.66 -3.69
C LEU A 365 13.66 8.46 -4.85
N SER A 366 12.36 8.64 -4.61
CA SER A 366 11.32 8.49 -5.63
C SER A 366 11.24 9.67 -6.62
N ALA A 367 11.89 10.80 -6.31
CA ALA A 367 11.83 12.04 -7.06
C ALA A 367 13.12 12.29 -7.85
N ASN A 368 13.56 11.32 -8.66
CA ASN A 368 14.84 11.48 -9.34
C ASN A 368 14.75 12.53 -10.47
N LYS A 369 15.22 13.75 -10.20
CA LYS A 369 15.26 14.89 -11.14
C LYS A 369 16.02 14.53 -12.43
N ARG A 370 17.10 13.74 -12.32
CA ARG A 370 17.95 13.33 -13.47
C ARG A 370 17.16 12.61 -14.55
N ARG A 371 16.21 11.73 -14.19
CA ARG A 371 15.44 10.96 -15.18
C ARG A 371 14.39 11.81 -15.88
N ALA A 372 13.81 12.81 -15.19
CA ALA A 372 12.91 13.77 -15.82
C ALA A 372 13.65 14.65 -16.85
N GLU A 373 14.88 15.07 -16.53
CA GLU A 373 15.76 15.83 -17.43
C GLU A 373 16.27 14.98 -18.60
N GLU A 374 16.64 13.71 -18.37
CA GLU A 374 17.06 12.77 -19.43
C GLU A 374 15.89 12.38 -20.35
N ILE A 375 14.68 12.18 -19.81
CA ILE A 375 13.47 11.96 -20.61
C ILE A 375 13.10 13.22 -21.40
N ALA A 376 13.29 14.42 -20.84
CA ALA A 376 13.10 15.67 -21.56
C ALA A 376 14.15 15.88 -22.66
N ALA A 377 15.42 15.59 -22.38
CA ALA A 377 16.55 15.75 -23.31
C ALA A 377 16.52 14.72 -24.46
N SER A 378 16.18 13.45 -24.17
CA SER A 378 16.00 12.42 -25.20
C SER A 378 14.80 12.67 -26.12
N ARG A 379 13.82 13.47 -25.67
CA ARG A 379 12.69 13.91 -26.51
C ARG A 379 13.00 15.16 -27.33
N ALA A 380 13.95 15.99 -26.92
CA ALA A 380 14.42 17.12 -27.71
C ALA A 380 15.28 16.67 -28.92
N SER A 381 15.89 15.48 -28.86
CA SER A 381 16.67 14.90 -29.96
C SER A 381 15.88 14.01 -30.91
N ALA A 382 14.63 13.66 -30.59
CA ALA A 382 13.76 12.86 -31.45
C ALA A 382 12.97 13.77 -32.40
N GLY A 383 13.51 13.98 -33.61
CA GLY A 383 12.82 14.66 -34.71
C GLY A 383 11.53 13.92 -35.17
N PRO A 384 10.65 14.59 -35.94
CA PRO A 384 9.31 14.08 -36.23
C PRO A 384 9.33 12.80 -37.09
N ALA A 385 8.86 11.70 -36.53
CA ALA A 385 8.83 10.39 -37.19
C ALA A 385 7.72 10.30 -38.26
N ALA A 386 8.11 9.86 -39.45
CA ALA A 386 7.26 9.65 -40.62
C ALA A 386 6.22 8.52 -40.42
N LYS A 387 5.02 8.74 -40.98
CA LYS A 387 3.87 7.81 -40.98
C LYS A 387 4.23 6.44 -41.58
N LYS A 388 3.99 5.36 -40.84
CA LYS A 388 3.82 3.99 -41.40
C LYS A 388 2.37 3.52 -41.23
N ARG A 389 1.89 2.83 -42.27
CA ARG A 389 0.50 2.38 -42.51
C ARG A 389 0.03 1.29 -41.55
N ALA A 390 -1.29 1.27 -41.33
CA ALA A 390 -2.03 0.33 -40.50
C ALA A 390 -2.09 -1.09 -41.08
N ALA A 391 -2.07 -2.09 -40.20
CA ALA A 391 -2.43 -3.49 -40.48
C ALA A 391 -3.61 -3.89 -39.57
N GLY A 392 -4.48 -4.76 -40.10
CA GLY A 392 -5.89 -4.94 -39.71
C GLY A 392 -6.19 -5.59 -38.35
N VAL A 393 -7.44 -5.40 -37.93
CA VAL A 393 -8.07 -5.86 -36.68
C VAL A 393 -8.53 -7.32 -36.82
N ALA A 394 -8.23 -8.15 -35.82
CA ALA A 394 -8.82 -9.48 -35.64
C ALA A 394 -10.03 -9.42 -34.68
N PRO A 395 -11.07 -10.26 -34.85
CA PRO A 395 -12.34 -10.14 -34.15
C PRO A 395 -12.29 -10.71 -32.72
N THR A 396 -13.08 -10.11 -31.83
CA THR A 396 -13.29 -10.50 -30.43
C THR A 396 -14.17 -11.75 -30.32
N VAL A 397 -13.70 -12.77 -29.60
CA VAL A 397 -14.44 -14.00 -29.26
C VAL A 397 -15.24 -13.79 -27.98
N GLY A 398 -16.57 -14.00 -28.02
CA GLY A 398 -17.45 -14.03 -26.85
C GLY A 398 -17.46 -15.40 -26.17
N VAL A 399 -17.72 -15.43 -24.85
CA VAL A 399 -17.68 -16.65 -24.01
C VAL A 399 -18.95 -17.51 -24.18
N PRO A 400 -18.86 -18.81 -24.53
CA PRO A 400 -19.99 -19.74 -24.64
C PRO A 400 -20.86 -19.90 -23.36
N TRP A 401 -22.17 -20.10 -23.54
CA TRP A 401 -23.18 -20.13 -22.47
C TRP A 401 -23.03 -21.27 -21.43
N HIS A 402 -22.39 -22.38 -21.79
CA HIS A 402 -22.12 -23.50 -20.88
C HIS A 402 -20.91 -23.25 -19.95
N LEU A 403 -20.22 -22.11 -20.10
CA LEU A 403 -19.11 -21.67 -19.24
C LEU A 403 -19.57 -20.70 -18.14
N LYS A 404 -20.86 -20.39 -18.04
CA LYS A 404 -21.40 -19.63 -16.91
C LYS A 404 -21.41 -20.51 -15.66
N LEU A 405 -20.94 -19.97 -14.53
CA LEU A 405 -21.12 -20.59 -13.22
C LEU A 405 -22.61 -20.83 -12.97
N SER A 406 -22.95 -21.97 -12.38
CA SER A 406 -24.35 -22.33 -12.11
C SER A 406 -24.93 -21.55 -10.93
N ALA A 407 -24.07 -20.99 -10.08
CA ALA A 407 -24.41 -20.18 -8.92
C ALA A 407 -23.70 -18.82 -8.95
N ASP A 408 -24.41 -17.76 -8.54
CA ASP A 408 -23.80 -16.48 -8.22
C ASP A 408 -23.07 -16.61 -6.87
N LEU A 409 -21.75 -16.71 -6.94
CA LEU A 409 -20.90 -16.86 -5.77
C LEU A 409 -20.64 -15.53 -5.06
N ALA A 410 -21.06 -14.37 -5.60
CA ALA A 410 -20.68 -13.05 -5.07
C ALA A 410 -21.05 -12.86 -3.59
N ASN A 411 -22.17 -13.45 -3.13
CA ASN A 411 -22.69 -13.29 -1.77
C ASN A 411 -22.43 -14.50 -0.83
N THR A 412 -21.62 -15.46 -1.24
CA THR A 412 -21.30 -16.61 -0.36
C THR A 412 -20.14 -16.26 0.58
N ALA A 413 -20.42 -16.18 1.89
CA ALA A 413 -19.40 -16.01 2.92
C ALA A 413 -18.63 -17.32 3.16
N VAL A 414 -17.35 -17.19 3.51
CA VAL A 414 -16.51 -18.33 3.93
C VAL A 414 -16.85 -18.66 5.38
N GLU A 415 -17.18 -19.91 5.66
CA GLU A 415 -17.56 -20.39 6.99
C GLU A 415 -16.39 -21.06 7.71
N CYS A 416 -15.55 -21.78 6.97
CA CYS A 416 -14.32 -22.36 7.49
C CYS A 416 -13.27 -22.48 6.38
N TYR A 417 -12.07 -22.94 6.73
CA TYR A 417 -10.92 -23.05 5.81
C TYR A 417 -10.46 -24.50 5.68
N ALA A 418 -11.40 -25.45 5.69
CA ALA A 418 -11.09 -26.88 5.64
C ALA A 418 -10.36 -27.30 4.36
N LEU A 419 -10.43 -26.49 3.29
CA LEU A 419 -9.77 -26.73 2.00
C LEU A 419 -8.48 -25.92 1.81
N ASP A 420 -7.99 -25.24 2.84
CA ASP A 420 -6.77 -24.43 2.74
C ASP A 420 -5.53 -25.31 2.54
N GLY A 421 -4.70 -24.96 1.55
CA GLY A 421 -3.51 -25.74 1.18
C GLY A 421 -3.76 -27.01 0.36
N VAL A 422 -5.02 -27.31 -0.01
CA VAL A 422 -5.37 -28.49 -0.83
C VAL A 422 -5.58 -28.09 -2.28
N VAL A 423 -4.80 -28.66 -3.20
CA VAL A 423 -5.04 -28.57 -4.65
C VAL A 423 -5.68 -29.89 -5.10
N ALA A 424 -6.97 -29.84 -5.40
CA ALA A 424 -7.72 -31.04 -5.77
C ALA A 424 -8.48 -30.89 -7.09
N VAL A 425 -8.55 -32.00 -7.82
CA VAL A 425 -9.33 -32.11 -9.05
C VAL A 425 -10.60 -32.88 -8.77
N VAL A 426 -11.77 -32.27 -9.00
CA VAL A 426 -13.06 -32.94 -8.84
C VAL A 426 -13.43 -33.65 -10.15
N LYS A 427 -13.47 -34.99 -10.10
CA LYS A 427 -13.82 -35.83 -11.25
C LYS A 427 -15.33 -36.05 -11.34
N GLY A 428 -15.96 -35.69 -12.47
CA GLY A 428 -17.37 -35.95 -12.78
C GLY A 428 -18.15 -34.74 -13.30
N THR A 429 -19.23 -34.98 -14.05
CA THR A 429 -20.05 -33.92 -14.66
C THR A 429 -20.87 -33.18 -13.58
N LEU A 430 -20.39 -32.01 -13.11
CA LEU A 430 -21.13 -31.19 -12.13
C LEU A 430 -22.46 -30.63 -12.66
N SER A 431 -22.74 -30.76 -13.96
CA SER A 431 -24.06 -30.50 -14.52
C SER A 431 -25.20 -31.33 -13.88
N ARG A 432 -24.88 -32.31 -13.02
CA ARG A 432 -25.88 -33.09 -12.25
C ARG A 432 -25.98 -32.74 -10.75
N ARG A 433 -25.19 -31.80 -10.21
CA ARG A 433 -25.28 -31.41 -8.78
C ARG A 433 -25.11 -29.90 -8.56
N PRO A 434 -26.22 -29.14 -8.52
CA PRO A 434 -26.22 -27.74 -8.11
C PRO A 434 -25.68 -27.57 -6.68
N GLY A 435 -24.88 -26.53 -6.43
CA GLY A 435 -24.49 -26.12 -5.06
C GLY A 435 -23.07 -26.52 -4.60
N VAL A 436 -22.38 -27.44 -5.30
CA VAL A 436 -21.00 -27.83 -4.95
C VAL A 436 -20.02 -26.65 -5.04
N GLU A 437 -20.21 -25.76 -6.03
CA GLU A 437 -19.40 -24.55 -6.20
C GLU A 437 -19.52 -23.61 -4.97
N THR A 438 -20.74 -23.47 -4.43
CA THR A 438 -21.04 -22.69 -3.22
C THR A 438 -20.39 -23.33 -1.99
N GLN A 439 -20.43 -24.66 -1.89
CA GLN A 439 -19.87 -25.40 -0.76
C GLN A 439 -18.35 -25.33 -0.70
N ILE A 440 -17.68 -25.45 -1.85
CA ILE A 440 -16.22 -25.23 -1.96
C ILE A 440 -15.87 -23.83 -1.45
N LYS A 441 -16.64 -22.82 -1.85
CA LYS A 441 -16.45 -21.44 -1.38
C LYS A 441 -16.70 -21.28 0.12
N ARG A 442 -17.74 -21.91 0.68
CA ARG A 442 -18.00 -21.92 2.15
C ARG A 442 -16.86 -22.55 2.94
N LEU A 443 -16.19 -23.57 2.39
CA LEU A 443 -15.03 -24.24 3.00
C LEU A 443 -13.68 -23.56 2.70
N GLY A 444 -13.69 -22.36 2.09
CA GLY A 444 -12.51 -21.53 1.86
C GLY A 444 -11.77 -21.81 0.54
N GLY A 445 -12.29 -22.68 -0.32
CA GLY A 445 -11.72 -23.00 -1.64
C GLY A 445 -12.14 -22.03 -2.76
N LYS A 446 -11.35 -21.91 -3.84
CA LYS A 446 -11.75 -21.23 -5.09
C LYS A 446 -11.97 -22.24 -6.20
N VAL A 447 -12.96 -21.99 -7.06
CA VAL A 447 -13.33 -22.89 -8.15
C VAL A 447 -12.82 -22.35 -9.48
N HIS A 448 -12.04 -23.16 -10.20
CA HIS A 448 -11.58 -22.88 -11.57
C HIS A 448 -12.15 -23.93 -12.53
N LYS A 449 -12.69 -23.51 -13.68
CA LYS A 449 -13.11 -24.41 -14.78
C LYS A 449 -12.09 -24.31 -15.91
N ASN A 450 -11.54 -25.44 -16.39
CA ASN A 450 -10.74 -25.44 -17.62
C ASN A 450 -10.95 -26.70 -18.49
N MET A 451 -10.80 -26.51 -19.81
CA MET A 451 -11.43 -27.26 -20.90
C MET A 451 -10.84 -28.66 -21.17
N THR A 452 -11.48 -29.75 -20.75
CA THR A 452 -11.52 -31.04 -21.49
C THR A 452 -12.68 -31.90 -20.96
N SER A 453 -13.12 -32.90 -21.73
CA SER A 453 -14.28 -33.77 -21.44
C SER A 453 -14.18 -34.66 -20.19
N LEU A 454 -13.08 -34.60 -19.43
CA LEU A 454 -12.79 -35.48 -18.28
C LEU A 454 -12.40 -34.75 -16.99
N THR A 455 -12.23 -33.43 -17.02
CA THR A 455 -11.76 -32.63 -15.87
C THR A 455 -12.68 -31.45 -15.70
N THR A 456 -13.44 -31.43 -14.60
CA THR A 456 -14.55 -30.49 -14.51
C THR A 456 -14.27 -29.33 -13.57
N HIS A 457 -13.52 -29.50 -12.46
CA HIS A 457 -13.23 -28.40 -11.51
C HIS A 457 -11.86 -28.55 -10.83
N LEU A 458 -11.16 -27.43 -10.65
CA LEU A 458 -9.91 -27.33 -9.91
C LEU A 458 -10.17 -26.43 -8.68
N VAL A 459 -9.86 -26.95 -7.49
CA VAL A 459 -9.90 -26.17 -6.25
C VAL A 459 -8.52 -25.56 -6.05
N ASP A 460 -8.44 -24.24 -6.14
CA ASP A 460 -7.21 -23.46 -5.96
C ASP A 460 -7.38 -22.56 -4.74
N VAL A 461 -6.38 -22.53 -3.86
CA VAL A 461 -6.30 -21.52 -2.80
C VAL A 461 -4.93 -20.84 -2.85
N ASP A 462 -4.86 -19.83 -3.71
CA ASP A 462 -4.09 -18.58 -3.65
C ASP A 462 -2.96 -18.38 -4.67
N GLU A 463 -3.01 -17.16 -5.24
CA GLU A 463 -2.24 -16.56 -6.36
C GLU A 463 -2.58 -17.01 -7.80
N ALA A 464 -2.64 -16.03 -8.70
CA ALA A 464 -3.25 -16.13 -10.03
C ALA A 464 -2.70 -17.30 -10.87
N PRO A 465 -3.53 -17.97 -11.71
CA PRO A 465 -3.04 -19.08 -12.52
C PRO A 465 -2.07 -18.54 -13.58
N GLY A 466 -0.77 -18.65 -13.28
CA GLY A 466 0.29 -18.43 -14.23
C GLY A 466 0.24 -19.48 -15.35
N ALA A 467 0.95 -19.21 -16.45
CA ALA A 467 1.10 -20.16 -17.55
C ALA A 467 1.63 -21.55 -17.09
N GLU A 468 2.24 -21.62 -15.91
CA GLU A 468 2.64 -22.86 -15.23
C GLU A 468 1.46 -23.75 -14.82
N VAL A 469 0.32 -23.23 -14.37
CA VAL A 469 -0.85 -24.06 -13.98
C VAL A 469 -1.45 -24.77 -15.19
N LEU A 470 -1.43 -24.13 -16.36
CA LEU A 470 -1.80 -24.74 -17.64
C LEU A 470 -0.81 -25.84 -18.05
N ALA A 471 0.48 -25.63 -17.82
CA ALA A 471 1.52 -26.62 -18.08
C ALA A 471 1.48 -27.80 -17.09
N GLU A 472 1.13 -27.56 -15.82
CA GLU A 472 0.98 -28.57 -14.76
C GLU A 472 -0.22 -29.50 -15.03
N VAL A 473 -1.32 -28.96 -15.56
CA VAL A 473 -2.49 -29.73 -16.03
C VAL A 473 -2.14 -30.62 -17.24
N GLU A 474 -1.33 -30.13 -18.18
CA GLU A 474 -0.83 -30.94 -19.31
C GLU A 474 0.20 -31.99 -18.88
N ARG A 475 1.04 -31.68 -17.87
CA ARG A 475 2.04 -32.58 -17.28
C ARG A 475 1.38 -33.70 -16.45
N ALA A 476 0.34 -33.38 -15.68
CA ALA A 476 -0.48 -34.35 -14.93
C ALA A 476 -1.19 -35.35 -15.86
N ARG A 477 -1.50 -34.95 -17.11
CA ARG A 477 -2.08 -35.84 -18.12
C ARG A 477 -1.07 -36.84 -18.70
N ARG A 478 0.24 -36.62 -18.52
CA ARG A 478 1.33 -37.42 -19.10
C ARG A 478 2.27 -38.10 -18.10
N GLY A 479 2.29 -37.70 -16.82
CA GLY A 479 3.42 -38.06 -15.95
C GLY A 479 3.16 -38.18 -14.44
N GLY A 480 2.06 -38.80 -14.01
CA GLY A 480 1.99 -39.44 -12.67
C GLY A 480 2.33 -38.59 -11.44
N GLY A 481 2.20 -37.25 -11.49
CA GLY A 481 2.36 -36.39 -10.32
C GLY A 481 1.21 -36.55 -9.32
N SER A 482 1.51 -36.59 -8.03
CA SER A 482 0.54 -36.81 -6.95
C SER A 482 -0.29 -35.55 -6.69
N PHE A 483 -1.43 -35.43 -7.36
CA PHE A 483 -2.57 -34.63 -6.92
C PHE A 483 -3.60 -35.58 -6.31
N GLU A 484 -4.26 -35.19 -5.21
CA GLU A 484 -5.39 -35.96 -4.70
C GLU A 484 -6.63 -35.68 -5.57
N VAL A 485 -7.13 -36.73 -6.23
CA VAL A 485 -8.41 -36.68 -6.95
C VAL A 485 -9.51 -36.88 -5.92
N VAL A 486 -10.17 -35.80 -5.54
CA VAL A 486 -11.28 -35.84 -4.58
C VAL A 486 -12.61 -35.99 -5.31
N THR A 487 -13.56 -36.67 -4.67
CA THR A 487 -14.93 -36.81 -5.20
C THR A 487 -15.82 -35.70 -4.66
N ALA A 488 -16.92 -35.40 -5.36
CA ALA A 488 -17.94 -34.48 -4.82
C ALA A 488 -18.49 -34.96 -3.46
N ALA A 489 -18.52 -36.28 -3.22
CA ALA A 489 -18.95 -36.85 -1.94
C ALA A 489 -17.98 -36.53 -0.79
N TRP A 490 -16.68 -36.42 -1.06
CA TRP A 490 -15.69 -36.02 -0.05
C TRP A 490 -15.87 -34.55 0.37
N VAL A 491 -16.19 -33.66 -0.58
CA VAL A 491 -16.54 -32.26 -0.29
C VAL A 491 -17.82 -32.16 0.57
N ASP A 492 -18.78 -33.08 0.36
CA ASP A 492 -19.97 -33.23 1.22
C ASP A 492 -19.61 -33.67 2.63
N GLU A 493 -18.67 -34.59 2.77
CA GLU A 493 -18.18 -35.05 4.08
C GLU A 493 -17.49 -33.92 4.86
N CYS A 494 -16.57 -33.17 4.22
CA CYS A 494 -15.93 -32.01 4.84
C CYS A 494 -16.96 -30.98 5.36
N SER A 495 -18.04 -30.76 4.61
CA SER A 495 -19.11 -29.85 5.03
C SER A 495 -19.89 -30.34 6.25
N ARG A 496 -20.05 -31.66 6.40
CA ARG A 496 -20.76 -32.27 7.55
C ARG A 496 -19.91 -32.25 8.81
N VAL A 497 -18.60 -32.43 8.67
CA VAL A 497 -17.64 -32.36 9.79
C VAL A 497 -17.49 -30.91 10.29
N CYS A 498 -17.69 -29.92 9.43
CA CYS A 498 -17.61 -28.49 9.77
C CYS A 498 -18.93 -27.84 10.22
N ALA A 499 -19.95 -28.60 10.62
CA ALA A 499 -21.19 -28.04 11.18
C ALA A 499 -20.91 -27.16 12.42
N PRO A 500 -21.69 -26.09 12.67
CA PRO A 500 -21.24 -24.95 13.48
C PRO A 500 -21.03 -25.33 14.95
N VAL A 501 -19.78 -25.24 15.40
CA VAL A 501 -19.42 -25.30 16.84
C VAL A 501 -19.79 -23.98 17.56
N TYR A 502 -20.52 -23.07 16.91
CA TYR A 502 -20.99 -21.84 17.53
C TYR A 502 -22.45 -21.54 17.15
N ALA A 503 -23.35 -21.84 18.07
CA ALA A 503 -24.62 -21.15 18.28
C ALA A 503 -25.14 -21.42 19.71
N PRO A 504 -25.74 -20.43 20.39
CA PRO A 504 -25.34 -19.05 20.60
C PRO A 504 -24.25 -18.89 21.68
#